data_AF-A0A9J6GBI9-F1
#
_entry.id   AF-A0A9J6GBI9-F1
#
_cell.length_a   1.000
_cell.length_b   1.000
_cell.length_c   1.000
_cell.angle_alpha   90.00
_cell.angle_beta   90.00
_cell.angle_gamma   90.00
#
_symmetry.space_group_name_H-M   'P 1'
#
loop_
_entity.id
_entity.type
_entity.pdbx_description
1 polymer ?
#
loop_
_entity_poly.entity_id
_entity_poly.type
_entity_poly.pdbx_seq_one_letter_code
_entity_poly.pdbx_strand_id
1 'polypeptide(L)'
;MELVYKWFVLHNIRSTTLHWTSRDPMRMPFYSTDDERLSWLETEFLDYFKAWRDAASDKLEFLTEETYEALRVTTMSTVLCIRHLLSSGFHFVLTAKFASDEVEPLFSTIRQLNGSNGQTDAYAVLSALQKILITGIIHSSASANVESVVGSLGEVSKLPAAVMPAPPEEALKQLLSPHLAALAQCPGMLRRRFSFRELLCCAGFGRRMVLQ
;
A
#
# COMPACT_ATOMS: atom_id res chain seq x y z
N MET A 1 25.15 -5.29 -10.98
CA MET A 1 24.32 -4.06 -10.85
C MET A 1 23.05 -4.10 -11.68
N GLU A 2 23.04 -4.73 -12.86
CA GLU A 2 21.86 -4.75 -13.75
C GLU A 2 20.62 -5.45 -13.17
N LEU A 3 20.79 -6.54 -12.41
CA LEU A 3 19.67 -7.25 -11.75
C LEU A 3 18.89 -6.36 -10.79
N VAL A 4 19.61 -5.67 -9.88
CA VAL A 4 19.00 -4.76 -8.89
C VAL A 4 18.38 -3.55 -9.59
N TYR A 5 19.02 -3.03 -10.65
CA TYR A 5 18.44 -1.96 -11.46
C TYR A 5 17.12 -2.40 -12.11
N LYS A 6 17.08 -3.59 -12.74
CA LYS A 6 15.85 -4.13 -13.34
C LYS A 6 14.75 -4.30 -12.29
N TRP A 7 15.08 -4.86 -11.12
CA TRP A 7 14.14 -4.97 -10.01
C TRP A 7 13.57 -3.62 -9.58
N PHE A 8 14.43 -2.60 -9.43
CA PHE A 8 14.00 -1.25 -9.05
C PHE A 8 13.09 -0.62 -10.10
N VAL A 9 13.42 -0.76 -11.39
CA VAL A 9 12.59 -0.24 -12.48
C VAL A 9 11.20 -0.87 -12.47
N LEU A 10 11.11 -2.19 -12.27
CA LEU A 10 9.82 -2.89 -12.23
C LEU A 10 8.96 -2.51 -11.02
N HIS A 11 9.57 -2.14 -9.89
CA HIS A 11 8.85 -1.65 -8.70
C HIS A 11 8.49 -0.15 -8.77
N ASN A 12 9.01 0.59 -9.75
CA ASN A 12 8.86 2.04 -9.84
C ASN A 12 8.28 2.51 -11.19
N ILE A 13 7.26 1.80 -11.69
CA ILE A 13 6.54 2.20 -12.90
C ILE A 13 5.48 3.25 -12.53
N ARG A 14 5.75 4.50 -12.91
CA ARG A 14 4.97 5.68 -12.48
C ARG A 14 3.88 6.13 -13.45
N SER A 15 4.03 5.83 -14.73
CA SER A 15 3.17 6.38 -15.77
C SER A 15 3.01 5.41 -16.93
N THR A 16 1.86 5.48 -17.59
CA THR A 16 1.55 4.71 -18.79
C THR A 16 2.40 5.13 -20.00
N THR A 17 2.86 6.38 -20.05
CA THR A 17 3.59 6.94 -21.20
C THR A 17 5.09 7.01 -21.01
N LEU A 18 5.60 6.80 -19.79
CA LEU A 18 7.03 7.01 -19.50
C LEU A 18 7.93 6.12 -20.37
N HIS A 19 7.53 4.87 -20.60
CA HIS A 19 8.26 3.92 -21.44
C HIS A 19 8.50 4.43 -22.87
N TRP A 20 7.56 5.22 -23.42
CA TRP A 20 7.70 5.85 -24.73
C TRP A 20 8.75 6.96 -24.71
N THR A 21 8.66 7.87 -23.74
CA THR A 21 9.56 9.03 -23.62
C THR A 21 10.99 8.59 -23.29
N SER A 22 11.16 7.64 -22.37
CA SER A 22 12.48 7.12 -21.98
C SER A 22 13.02 6.05 -22.93
N ARG A 23 12.23 5.60 -23.91
CA ARG A 23 12.55 4.49 -24.83
C ARG A 23 12.97 3.21 -24.11
N ASP A 24 12.33 2.94 -22.97
CA ASP A 24 12.65 1.82 -22.10
C ASP A 24 11.41 0.93 -21.94
N PRO A 25 11.36 -0.25 -22.60
CA PRO A 25 10.20 -1.14 -22.54
C PRO A 25 9.96 -1.71 -21.14
N MET A 26 10.97 -1.76 -20.26
CA MET A 26 10.78 -2.28 -18.90
C MET A 26 9.91 -1.37 -18.03
N ARG A 27 9.82 -0.09 -18.38
CA ARG A 27 8.98 0.92 -17.71
C ARG A 27 7.52 0.89 -18.14
N MET A 28 7.13 -0.05 -18.99
CA MET A 28 5.75 -0.19 -19.44
C MET A 28 4.87 -0.67 -18.27
N PRO A 29 3.61 -0.22 -18.14
CA PRO A 29 2.68 -0.79 -17.17
C PRO A 29 2.49 -2.30 -17.36
N PHE A 30 1.98 -2.96 -16.33
CA PHE A 30 1.55 -4.35 -16.45
C PHE A 30 0.11 -4.38 -16.97
N TYR A 31 -0.12 -5.12 -18.06
CA TYR A 31 -1.44 -5.28 -18.68
C TYR A 31 -1.93 -6.74 -18.66
N SER A 32 -1.04 -7.70 -18.43
CA SER A 32 -1.35 -9.13 -18.44
C SER A 32 -0.84 -9.81 -17.17
N THR A 33 -1.56 -10.83 -16.72
CA THR A 33 -1.17 -11.70 -15.59
C THR A 33 0.04 -12.57 -15.95
N ASP A 34 0.22 -12.87 -17.23
CA ASP A 34 1.24 -13.77 -17.77
C ASP A 34 2.46 -13.01 -18.33
N ASP A 35 2.71 -11.81 -17.82
CA ASP A 35 3.83 -10.98 -18.25
C ASP A 35 5.17 -11.63 -17.81
N GLU A 36 6.10 -11.82 -18.75
CA GLU A 36 7.42 -12.40 -18.50
C GLU A 36 8.19 -11.68 -17.39
N ARG A 37 7.96 -10.37 -17.22
CA ARG A 37 8.60 -9.56 -16.17
C ARG A 37 8.15 -9.97 -14.78
N LEU A 38 6.92 -10.48 -14.63
CA LEU A 38 6.42 -11.02 -13.36
C LEU A 38 7.07 -12.37 -13.04
N SER A 39 7.17 -13.24 -14.05
CA SER A 39 7.86 -14.53 -13.92
C SER A 39 9.34 -14.33 -13.56
N TRP A 40 9.98 -13.33 -14.18
CA TRP A 40 11.36 -12.94 -13.88
C TRP A 40 11.56 -12.50 -12.41
N LEU A 41 10.62 -11.73 -11.86
CA LEU A 41 10.66 -11.29 -10.45
C LEU A 41 10.51 -12.47 -9.47
N GLU A 42 9.62 -13.41 -9.78
CA GLU A 42 9.30 -14.54 -8.92
C GLU A 42 10.38 -15.64 -8.93
N THR A 43 10.99 -15.87 -10.09
CA THR A 43 11.97 -16.95 -10.29
C THR A 43 13.40 -16.41 -10.32
N GLU A 44 13.83 -15.89 -11.47
CA GLU A 44 15.21 -15.50 -11.73
C GLU A 44 15.79 -14.54 -10.68
N PHE A 45 15.04 -13.52 -10.28
CA PHE A 45 15.52 -12.54 -9.30
C PHE A 45 15.68 -13.12 -7.89
N LEU A 46 14.68 -13.86 -7.40
CA LEU A 46 14.73 -14.44 -6.06
C LEU A 46 15.71 -15.60 -5.98
N ASP A 47 15.79 -16.43 -7.03
CA ASP A 47 16.75 -17.53 -7.11
C ASP A 47 18.19 -17.01 -7.13
N TYR A 48 18.46 -15.87 -7.79
CA TYR A 48 19.76 -15.22 -7.73
C TYR A 48 20.16 -14.84 -6.30
N PHE A 49 19.27 -14.17 -5.56
CA PHE A 49 19.56 -13.78 -4.18
C PHE A 49 19.68 -14.96 -3.24
N LYS A 50 18.92 -16.03 -3.48
CA LYS A 50 19.04 -17.30 -2.75
C LYS A 50 20.39 -17.97 -3.00
N ALA A 51 20.79 -18.10 -4.26
CA ALA A 51 22.10 -18.67 -4.61
C ALA A 51 23.26 -17.83 -4.06
N TRP A 52 23.13 -16.50 -4.06
CA TRP A 52 24.12 -15.62 -3.45
C TRP A 52 24.19 -15.80 -1.93
N ARG A 53 23.04 -15.92 -1.25
CA ARG A 53 22.99 -16.23 0.18
C ARG A 53 23.70 -17.55 0.48
N ASP A 54 23.42 -18.59 -0.30
CA ASP A 54 23.96 -19.94 -0.09
C ASP A 54 25.47 -20.01 -0.39
N ALA A 55 25.98 -19.13 -1.26
CA ALA A 55 27.41 -19.04 -1.60
C ALA A 55 28.22 -18.15 -0.64
N ALA A 56 27.56 -17.25 0.10
CA ALA A 56 28.23 -16.38 1.07
C ALA A 56 28.71 -17.20 2.27
N SER A 57 30.01 -17.11 2.58
CA SER A 57 30.61 -17.85 3.70
C SER A 57 30.48 -17.06 5.00
N ASP A 58 30.59 -15.73 4.91
CA ASP A 58 30.45 -14.81 6.03
C ASP A 58 29.18 -13.96 5.94
N LYS A 59 28.59 -13.64 7.11
CA LYS A 59 27.40 -12.80 7.22
C LYS A 59 27.57 -11.37 6.67
N LEU A 60 28.81 -10.90 6.54
CA LEU A 60 29.13 -9.57 6.00
C LEU A 60 29.23 -9.55 4.48
N GLU A 61 29.28 -10.71 3.83
CA GLU A 61 29.38 -10.84 2.37
C GLU A 61 28.01 -10.80 1.68
N PHE A 62 26.92 -10.77 2.47
CA PHE A 62 25.54 -10.75 2.02
C PHE A 62 24.71 -9.69 2.74
N LEU A 63 23.47 -9.50 2.28
CA LEU A 63 22.46 -8.69 2.95
C LEU A 63 22.18 -9.20 4.36
N THR A 64 21.73 -8.30 5.26
CA THR A 64 21.22 -8.74 6.55
C THR A 64 19.97 -9.61 6.36
N GLU A 65 19.70 -10.49 7.32
CA GLU A 65 18.54 -11.40 7.27
C GLU A 65 17.23 -10.59 7.10
N GLU A 66 17.11 -9.47 7.82
CA GLU A 66 15.94 -8.59 7.75
C GLU A 66 15.77 -8.00 6.36
N THR A 67 16.87 -7.57 5.74
CA THR A 67 16.86 -6.94 4.42
C THR A 67 16.53 -7.96 3.33
N TYR A 68 17.10 -9.18 3.42
CA TYR A 68 16.80 -10.27 2.50
C TYR A 68 15.33 -10.73 2.59
N GLU A 69 14.82 -10.91 3.80
CA GLU A 69 13.42 -11.27 4.02
C GLU A 69 12.47 -10.17 3.53
N ALA A 70 12.78 -8.90 3.81
CA ALA A 70 12.00 -7.77 3.30
C ALA A 70 11.99 -7.72 1.77
N LEU A 71 13.15 -7.97 1.12
CA LEU A 71 13.26 -8.02 -0.34
C LEU A 71 12.39 -9.13 -0.92
N ARG A 72 12.45 -10.34 -0.34
CA ARG A 72 11.66 -11.50 -0.78
C ARG A 72 10.16 -11.23 -0.64
N VAL A 73 9.73 -10.77 0.54
CA VAL A 73 8.31 -10.47 0.82
C VAL A 73 7.79 -9.36 -0.09
N THR A 74 8.56 -8.28 -0.29
CA THR A 74 8.17 -7.16 -1.16
C THR A 74 8.00 -7.62 -2.60
N THR A 75 8.94 -8.41 -3.11
CA THR A 75 8.91 -8.91 -4.49
C THR A 75 7.72 -9.84 -4.71
N MET A 76 7.53 -10.83 -3.84
CA MET A 76 6.40 -11.77 -3.93
C MET A 76 5.06 -11.06 -3.79
N SER A 77 4.93 -10.15 -2.82
CA SER A 77 3.68 -9.41 -2.60
C SER A 77 3.34 -8.52 -3.80
N THR A 78 4.34 -7.90 -4.42
CA THR A 78 4.15 -7.10 -5.63
C THR A 78 3.61 -7.94 -6.78
N VAL A 79 4.20 -9.10 -7.05
CA VAL A 79 3.74 -10.02 -8.11
C VAL A 79 2.30 -10.48 -7.85
N LEU A 80 2.00 -10.92 -6.62
CA LEU A 80 0.66 -11.37 -6.24
C LEU A 80 -0.38 -10.26 -6.36
N CYS A 81 -0.06 -9.04 -5.90
CA CYS A 81 -0.95 -7.89 -6.04
C CYS A 81 -1.22 -7.54 -7.50
N ILE A 82 -0.21 -7.54 -8.36
CA ILE A 82 -0.38 -7.24 -9.79
C ILE A 82 -1.32 -8.27 -10.42
N ARG A 83 -1.07 -9.56 -10.22
CA ARG A 83 -1.92 -10.64 -10.75
C ARG A 83 -3.35 -10.53 -10.25
N HIS A 84 -3.53 -10.23 -8.96
CA HIS A 84 -4.85 -10.07 -8.36
C HIS A 84 -5.62 -8.86 -8.91
N LEU A 85 -4.96 -7.71 -9.08
CA LEU A 85 -5.60 -6.51 -9.62
C LEU A 85 -6.00 -6.71 -11.08
N LEU A 86 -5.11 -7.30 -11.90
CA LEU A 86 -5.42 -7.58 -13.30
C LEU A 86 -6.56 -8.59 -13.45
N SER A 87 -6.61 -9.64 -12.61
CA SER A 87 -7.72 -10.61 -12.63
C SER A 87 -9.03 -10.02 -12.09
N SER A 88 -8.96 -8.98 -11.25
CA SER A 88 -10.13 -8.26 -10.72
C SER A 88 -10.72 -7.24 -11.70
N GLY A 89 -10.17 -7.13 -12.92
CA GLY A 89 -10.72 -6.28 -13.99
C GLY A 89 -10.05 -4.91 -14.14
N PHE A 90 -8.92 -4.66 -13.48
CA PHE A 90 -8.14 -3.44 -13.73
C PHE A 90 -7.44 -3.52 -15.10
N HIS A 91 -7.50 -2.44 -15.89
CA HIS A 91 -6.92 -2.43 -17.24
C HIS A 91 -5.39 -2.49 -17.25
N PHE A 92 -4.76 -1.92 -16.22
CA PHE A 92 -3.31 -1.88 -16.06
C PHE A 92 -2.93 -1.66 -14.60
N VAL A 93 -1.69 -1.96 -14.24
CA VAL A 93 -1.13 -1.72 -12.90
C VAL A 93 0.15 -0.91 -12.98
N LEU A 94 0.25 0.12 -12.12
CA LEU A 94 1.42 0.96 -11.92
C LEU A 94 2.04 0.66 -10.55
N THR A 95 3.23 0.08 -10.55
CA THR A 95 3.88 -0.41 -9.32
C THR A 95 4.39 0.70 -8.42
N ALA A 96 4.65 1.89 -8.94
CA ALA A 96 5.08 3.02 -8.12
C ALA A 96 4.01 3.45 -7.09
N LYS A 97 2.74 3.05 -7.28
CA LYS A 97 1.65 3.33 -6.34
C LYS A 97 1.61 2.39 -5.14
N PHE A 98 2.44 1.35 -5.10
CA PHE A 98 2.60 0.48 -3.93
C PHE A 98 3.59 1.05 -2.90
N ALA A 99 4.46 1.97 -3.32
CA ALA A 99 5.39 2.64 -2.43
C ALA A 99 4.71 3.77 -1.64
N SER A 100 5.29 4.12 -0.49
CA SER A 100 4.85 5.24 0.34
C SER A 100 5.31 6.61 -0.15
N ASP A 101 6.03 6.68 -1.28
CA ASP A 101 6.59 7.92 -1.85
C ASP A 101 5.53 9.03 -1.99
N GLU A 102 4.31 8.69 -2.38
CA GLU A 102 3.22 9.67 -2.58
C GLU A 102 2.73 10.30 -1.26
N VAL A 103 3.04 9.71 -0.10
CA VAL A 103 2.72 10.27 1.22
C VAL A 103 3.77 11.29 1.66
N GLU A 104 5.00 11.23 1.13
CA GLU A 104 6.06 12.19 1.50
C GLU A 104 5.76 13.64 1.07
N PRO A 105 5.21 13.90 -0.13
CA PRO A 105 4.70 15.22 -0.49
C PRO A 105 3.66 15.75 0.49
N LEU A 106 2.76 14.91 0.99
CA LEU A 106 1.77 15.31 1.99
C LEU A 106 2.46 15.80 3.28
N PHE A 107 3.48 15.08 3.76
CA PHE A 107 4.27 15.53 4.90
C PHE A 107 4.99 16.85 4.63
N SER A 108 5.49 17.05 3.41
CA SER A 108 6.07 18.32 2.99
C SER A 108 5.04 19.46 3.02
N THR A 109 3.84 19.24 2.46
CA THR A 109 2.74 20.21 2.48
C THR A 109 2.33 20.56 3.90
N ILE A 110 2.22 19.59 4.80
CA ILE A 110 1.91 19.82 6.22
C ILE A 110 2.96 20.72 6.87
N ARG A 111 4.25 20.50 6.60
CA ARG A 111 5.33 21.38 7.10
C ARG A 111 5.25 22.78 6.52
N GLN A 112 4.99 22.89 5.21
CA GLN A 112 4.87 24.19 4.53
C GLN A 112 3.68 25.02 5.06
N LEU A 113 2.52 24.40 5.30
CA LEU A 113 1.34 25.05 5.87
C LEU A 113 1.56 25.54 7.32
N ASN A 114 2.57 24.99 8.00
CA ASN A 114 3.01 25.40 9.33
C ASN A 114 4.26 26.30 9.30
N GLY A 115 4.46 27.04 8.20
CA GLY A 115 5.56 27.99 8.07
C GLY A 115 6.92 27.34 7.78
N SER A 116 6.92 26.18 7.12
CA SER A 116 8.13 25.38 6.87
C SER A 116 8.85 24.94 8.16
N ASN A 117 8.10 24.74 9.24
CA ASN A 117 8.66 24.27 10.50
C ASN A 117 9.08 22.79 10.40
N GLY A 118 10.34 22.51 10.71
CA GLY A 118 10.89 21.15 10.72
C GLY A 118 10.38 20.28 11.87
N GLN A 119 9.89 20.90 12.95
CA GLN A 119 9.36 20.23 14.14
C GLN A 119 7.90 20.62 14.35
N THR A 120 6.99 19.90 13.71
CA THR A 120 5.55 20.15 13.80
C THR A 120 4.96 19.39 14.98
N ASP A 121 4.23 20.08 15.85
CA ASP A 121 3.46 19.47 16.92
C ASP A 121 2.14 18.89 16.39
N ALA A 122 1.52 18.00 17.17
CA ALA A 122 0.29 17.33 16.76
C ALA A 122 -0.87 18.30 16.46
N TYR A 123 -0.97 19.43 17.16
CA TYR A 123 -2.03 20.42 16.90
C TYR A 123 -1.79 21.17 15.59
N ALA A 124 -0.54 21.52 15.29
CA ALA A 124 -0.17 22.12 14.01
C ALA A 124 -0.45 21.17 12.83
N VAL A 125 -0.20 19.87 12.99
CA VAL A 125 -0.56 18.86 11.98
C VAL A 125 -2.08 18.79 11.79
N LEU A 126 -2.85 18.75 12.88
CA LEU A 126 -4.31 18.71 12.83
C LEU A 126 -4.88 19.95 12.10
N SER A 127 -4.39 21.14 12.45
CA SER A 127 -4.80 22.40 11.82
C SER A 127 -4.48 22.41 10.32
N ALA A 128 -3.30 21.93 9.92
CA ALA A 128 -2.91 21.82 8.52
C ALA A 128 -3.80 20.84 7.74
N LEU A 129 -4.10 19.66 8.29
CA LEU A 129 -5.01 18.70 7.68
C LEU A 129 -6.42 19.28 7.53
N GLN A 130 -6.92 19.98 8.56
CA GLN A 130 -8.22 20.63 8.49
C GLN A 130 -8.26 21.70 7.40
N LYS A 131 -7.19 22.49 7.23
CA LYS A 131 -7.05 23.44 6.12
C LYS A 131 -7.08 22.74 4.75
N ILE A 132 -6.33 21.65 4.58
CA ILE A 132 -6.30 20.87 3.33
C ILE A 132 -7.69 20.35 2.96
N LEU A 133 -8.43 19.82 3.95
CA LEU A 133 -9.78 19.28 3.74
C LEU A 133 -10.79 20.37 3.41
N ILE A 134 -10.79 21.50 4.14
CA ILE A 134 -11.73 22.61 3.90
C ILE A 134 -11.48 23.27 2.53
N THR A 135 -10.20 23.40 2.15
CA THR A 135 -9.82 24.02 0.87
C THR A 135 -9.99 23.08 -0.33
N GLY A 136 -10.18 21.78 -0.10
CA GLY A 136 -10.35 20.80 -1.18
C GLY A 136 -9.14 20.66 -2.10
N ILE A 137 -7.93 21.01 -1.61
CA ILE A 137 -6.70 20.96 -2.41
C ILE A 137 -6.39 19.52 -2.89
N ILE A 138 -6.83 18.51 -2.12
CA ILE A 138 -6.70 17.09 -2.49
C ILE A 138 -8.02 16.62 -3.10
N HIS A 139 -7.99 16.19 -4.36
CA HIS A 139 -9.10 15.60 -5.09
C HIS A 139 -8.64 14.35 -5.85
N SER A 140 -9.57 13.44 -6.16
CA SER A 140 -9.28 12.27 -6.99
C SER A 140 -8.88 12.71 -8.41
N SER A 141 -7.88 12.02 -8.99
CA SER A 141 -7.49 12.29 -10.38
C SER A 141 -8.65 11.97 -11.34
N ALA A 142 -8.90 12.86 -12.30
CA ALA A 142 -9.86 12.63 -13.38
C ALA A 142 -9.48 11.42 -14.28
N SER A 143 -8.21 11.01 -14.27
CA SER A 143 -7.67 9.88 -15.04
C SER A 143 -7.51 8.60 -14.21
N ALA A 144 -8.28 8.44 -13.13
CA ALA A 144 -8.23 7.23 -12.31
C ALA A 144 -8.63 5.98 -13.11
N ASN A 145 -8.06 4.83 -12.74
CA ASN A 145 -8.30 3.54 -13.40
C ASN A 145 -9.66 2.90 -13.05
N VAL A 146 -10.47 3.58 -12.24
CA VAL A 146 -11.80 3.18 -11.79
C VAL A 146 -12.67 4.44 -11.72
N GLU A 147 -13.97 4.31 -11.96
CA GLU A 147 -14.93 5.42 -11.83
C GLU A 147 -14.81 6.09 -10.46
N SER A 148 -14.60 7.41 -10.46
CA SER A 148 -14.53 8.20 -9.23
C SER A 148 -15.94 8.57 -8.77
N VAL A 149 -16.32 8.05 -7.60
CA VAL A 149 -17.49 8.58 -6.87
C VAL A 149 -17.03 9.86 -6.17
N VAL A 150 -17.17 11.00 -6.84
CA VAL A 150 -16.90 12.30 -6.23
C VAL A 150 -18.02 12.60 -5.24
N GLY A 151 -17.80 12.24 -3.97
CA GLY A 151 -18.64 12.70 -2.87
C GLY A 151 -18.24 14.12 -2.48
N SER A 152 -19.14 15.08 -2.63
CA SER A 152 -18.94 16.41 -2.05
C SER A 152 -18.90 16.30 -0.52
N LEU A 153 -18.01 17.04 0.15
CA LEU A 153 -17.99 17.15 1.61
C LEU A 153 -19.36 17.68 2.08
N GLY A 154 -20.17 16.76 2.63
CA GLY A 154 -21.59 16.97 2.97
C GLY A 154 -22.54 15.87 2.48
N GLU A 155 -22.15 15.11 1.46
CA GLU A 155 -22.94 13.99 0.89
C GLU A 155 -22.45 12.61 1.37
N VAL A 156 -21.99 12.49 2.62
CA VAL A 156 -21.54 11.22 3.24
C VAL A 156 -22.67 10.14 3.25
N SER A 157 -23.90 10.54 2.92
CA SER A 157 -25.08 9.67 2.82
C SER A 157 -25.15 8.84 1.52
N LYS A 158 -24.29 9.09 0.53
CA LYS A 158 -24.34 8.44 -0.80
C LYS A 158 -23.06 7.67 -1.17
N LEU A 159 -22.38 7.06 -0.20
CA LEU A 159 -21.44 6.00 -0.56
C LEU A 159 -22.26 4.82 -1.12
N PRO A 160 -21.96 4.29 -2.32
CA PRO A 160 -22.60 3.08 -2.78
C PRO A 160 -22.33 1.98 -1.75
N ALA A 161 -23.38 1.31 -1.30
CA ALA A 161 -23.23 0.13 -0.45
C ALA A 161 -22.27 -0.81 -1.16
N ALA A 162 -21.17 -1.17 -0.49
CA ALA A 162 -20.15 -2.04 -1.04
C ALA A 162 -20.81 -3.26 -1.72
N VAL A 163 -20.64 -3.37 -3.04
CA VAL A 163 -21.23 -4.45 -3.85
C VAL A 163 -20.50 -5.78 -3.63
N MET A 164 -19.41 -5.78 -2.85
CA MET A 164 -18.79 -7.02 -2.42
C MET A 164 -19.62 -7.67 -1.31
N PRO A 165 -20.11 -8.91 -1.47
CA PRO A 165 -20.64 -9.65 -0.33
C PRO A 165 -19.53 -9.74 0.71
N ALA A 166 -19.81 -9.21 1.91
CA ALA A 166 -18.88 -9.29 3.02
C ALA A 166 -18.42 -10.75 3.19
N PRO A 167 -17.11 -11.02 3.35
CA PRO A 167 -16.66 -12.38 3.64
C PRO A 167 -17.40 -12.85 4.91
N PRO A 168 -17.89 -14.11 4.93
CA PRO A 168 -18.62 -14.63 6.07
C PRO A 168 -17.80 -14.43 7.34
N GLU A 169 -18.44 -13.96 8.41
CA GLU A 169 -17.83 -13.55 9.67
C GLU A 169 -16.85 -14.60 10.24
N GLU A 170 -17.09 -15.87 9.92
CA GLU A 170 -16.27 -17.02 10.25
C GLU A 170 -14.88 -17.01 9.58
N ALA A 171 -14.77 -16.57 8.33
CA ALA A 171 -13.50 -16.45 7.62
C ALA A 171 -12.61 -15.36 8.22
N LEU A 172 -13.22 -14.25 8.65
CA LEU A 172 -12.50 -13.15 9.31
C LEU A 172 -11.99 -13.58 10.69
N LYS A 173 -12.77 -14.36 11.43
CA LYS A 173 -12.37 -14.94 12.73
C LYS A 173 -11.20 -15.91 12.57
N GLN A 174 -11.21 -16.76 11.55
CA GLN A 174 -10.10 -17.66 11.25
C GLN A 174 -8.83 -16.89 10.90
N LEU A 175 -8.94 -15.86 10.06
CA LEU A 175 -7.80 -15.03 9.61
C LEU A 175 -7.16 -14.23 10.76
N LEU A 176 -7.97 -13.71 11.68
CA LEU A 176 -7.52 -12.85 12.79
C LEU A 176 -7.12 -13.65 14.05
N SER A 177 -7.57 -14.90 14.17
CA SER A 177 -7.26 -15.78 15.32
C SER A 177 -5.78 -15.87 15.71
N PRO A 178 -4.79 -15.93 14.78
CA PRO A 178 -3.38 -16.04 15.15
C PRO A 178 -2.81 -14.71 15.66
N HIS A 179 -3.38 -13.58 15.22
CA HIS A 179 -2.87 -12.24 15.49
C HIS A 179 -3.50 -11.59 16.73
N LEU A 180 -4.67 -12.06 17.18
CA LEU A 180 -5.34 -11.57 18.39
C LEU A 180 -4.52 -11.79 19.67
N ALA A 181 -3.79 -12.90 19.76
CA ALA A 181 -2.91 -13.19 20.90
C ALA A 181 -1.71 -12.23 20.97
N ALA A 182 -1.19 -11.79 19.81
CA ALA A 182 -0.11 -10.82 19.71
C ALA A 182 -0.59 -9.40 20.06
N LEU A 183 -1.78 -9.02 19.62
CA LEU A 183 -2.40 -7.72 19.94
C LEU A 183 -2.70 -7.57 21.43
N ALA A 184 -3.03 -8.67 22.12
CA ALA A 184 -3.28 -8.68 23.56
C ALA A 184 -2.01 -8.49 24.43
N GLN A 185 -0.82 -8.67 23.86
CA GLN A 185 0.46 -8.57 24.58
C GLN A 185 1.12 -7.19 24.45
N CYS A 186 0.58 -6.27 23.63
CA CYS A 186 1.09 -4.91 23.50
C CYS A 186 0.86 -4.11 24.81
N PRO A 187 1.92 -3.73 25.55
CA PRO A 187 1.77 -2.97 26.78
C PRO A 187 1.55 -1.49 26.42
N GLY A 188 0.30 -1.03 26.50
CA GLY A 188 -0.04 0.37 26.27
C GLY A 188 -1.53 0.67 26.06
N MET A 189 -2.32 -0.31 25.63
CA MET A 189 -3.79 -0.14 25.63
C MET A 189 -4.35 -0.51 27.00
N LEU A 190 -4.92 0.48 27.69
CA LEU A 190 -5.72 0.33 28.89
C LEU A 190 -6.58 -0.94 28.84
N ARG A 191 -6.49 -1.74 29.90
CA ARG A 191 -7.38 -2.89 30.19
C ARG A 191 -8.85 -2.45 30.20
N ARG A 192 -9.47 -2.37 29.02
CA ARG A 192 -10.90 -2.56 28.85
C ARG A 192 -11.06 -3.82 28.02
N ARG A 193 -11.91 -4.74 28.48
CA ARG A 193 -12.33 -5.88 27.66
C ARG A 193 -13.08 -5.31 26.47
N PHE A 194 -12.40 -5.13 25.36
CA PHE A 194 -13.04 -4.70 24.12
C PHE A 194 -13.97 -5.79 23.64
N SER A 195 -15.24 -5.44 23.45
CA SER A 195 -16.20 -6.32 22.79
C SER A 195 -15.75 -6.51 21.34
N PHE A 196 -16.01 -7.68 20.75
CA PHE A 196 -15.62 -8.01 19.36
C PHE A 196 -16.08 -6.93 18.35
N ARG A 197 -17.19 -6.24 18.66
CA ARG A 197 -17.70 -5.10 17.89
C ARG A 197 -16.83 -3.84 17.94
N GLU A 198 -16.12 -3.60 19.04
CA GLU A 198 -15.23 -2.44 19.20
C GLU A 198 -13.90 -2.65 18.48
N LEU A 199 -13.40 -3.89 18.47
CA LEU A 199 -12.22 -4.28 17.68
C LEU A 199 -12.43 -4.13 16.16
N LEU A 200 -13.65 -4.40 15.68
CA LEU A 200 -14.05 -4.18 14.29
C LEU A 200 -14.03 -2.69 13.87
N CYS A 201 -14.42 -1.77 14.77
CA CYS A 201 -14.28 -0.33 14.53
C CYS A 201 -12.82 0.13 14.47
N CYS A 202 -11.95 -0.41 15.34
CA CYS A 202 -10.52 -0.09 15.33
C CYS A 202 -9.79 -0.67 14.12
N ALA A 203 -10.28 -1.79 13.55
CA ALA A 203 -9.75 -2.40 12.33
C ALA A 203 -10.36 -1.83 11.02
N GLY A 204 -11.13 -0.73 11.11
CA GLY A 204 -11.69 -0.04 9.93
C GLY A 204 -12.94 -0.69 9.32
N PHE A 205 -13.52 -1.72 9.95
CA PHE A 205 -14.75 -2.37 9.52
C PHE A 205 -15.91 -2.03 10.48
N GLY A 206 -16.37 -0.78 10.44
CA GLY A 206 -17.50 -0.31 11.25
C GLY A 206 -18.66 0.21 10.41
N ARG A 207 -19.81 -0.49 10.43
CA ARG A 207 -21.11 0.12 10.12
C ARG A 207 -21.41 1.22 11.14
N ARG A 208 -21.82 2.39 10.65
CA ARG A 208 -22.18 3.56 11.47
C ARG A 208 -23.31 3.21 12.44
N MET A 209 -23.07 3.38 13.75
CA MET A 209 -24.12 3.47 14.76
C MET A 209 -24.92 4.76 14.52
N VAL A 210 -26.22 4.63 14.28
CA VAL A 210 -27.18 5.73 14.43
C VAL A 210 -27.75 5.60 15.84
N LEU A 211 -27.37 6.53 16.73
CA LEU A 211 -28.07 6.76 17.98
C LEU A 211 -29.14 7.81 17.70
N GLN A 212 -30.40 7.45 17.94
CA GLN A 212 -31.53 8.40 18.05
C GLN A 212 -31.42 9.18 19.36
#